data_AF-A0A5Q8BPG8-F1
#
_entry.id   AF-A0A5Q8BPG8-F1
#
_cell.length_a   1.000
_cell.length_b   1.000
_cell.length_c   1.000
_cell.angle_alpha   90.00
_cell.angle_beta   90.00
_cell.angle_gamma   90.00
#
_symmetry.space_group_name_H-M   'P 1'
#
loop_
_entity.id
_entity.type
_entity.pdbx_description
1 polymer ?
#
loop_
_entity_poly.entity_id
_entity_poly.type
_entity_poly.pdbx_seq_one_letter_code
_entity_poly.pdbx_strand_id
1 'polypeptide(L)'
;MVHVITMTKHELVALGYGASRAQDIIRRAKLLMVRKGVPYYKSPKLGRVPVTAVEEILGLQISTRTLAELAKTMHSEATKEK
;
A
#
# COMPACT_ATOMS: atom_id res chain seq x y z
N MET A 1 8.71 12.30 -15.04
CA MET A 1 8.35 10.87 -14.99
C MET A 1 7.55 10.63 -13.73
N VAL A 2 6.28 10.26 -13.83
CA VAL A 2 5.40 10.12 -12.65
C VAL A 2 5.63 8.71 -12.08
N HIS A 3 6.35 8.60 -10.98
CA HIS A 3 6.49 7.32 -10.28
C HIS A 3 5.19 7.05 -9.52
N VAL A 4 4.45 6.03 -9.93
CA VAL A 4 3.26 5.56 -9.20
C VAL A 4 3.75 4.82 -7.96
N ILE A 5 3.62 5.45 -6.81
CA ILE A 5 3.95 4.84 -5.52
C ILE A 5 2.85 3.83 -5.19
N THR A 6 3.26 2.59 -4.92
CA THR A 6 2.37 1.50 -4.52
C THR A 6 2.59 1.11 -3.08
N MET A 7 1.57 0.51 -2.46
CA MET A 7 1.59 0.06 -1.08
C MET A 7 1.01 -1.36 -0.97
N THR A 8 1.46 -2.08 0.05
CA THR A 8 1.15 -3.46 0.42
C THR A 8 0.47 -3.51 1.78
N LYS A 9 -0.07 -4.69 2.12
CA LYS A 9 -0.58 -4.97 3.47
C LYS A 9 0.47 -4.72 4.56
N HIS A 10 1.73 -5.08 4.32
CA HIS A 10 2.79 -4.98 5.33
C HIS A 10 3.13 -3.53 5.66
N GLU A 11 3.18 -2.65 4.65
CA GLU A 11 3.37 -1.21 4.86
C GLU A 11 2.21 -0.61 5.65
N LEU A 12 0.96 -1.03 5.37
CA LEU A 12 -0.18 -0.65 6.19
C LEU A 12 -0.07 -1.13 7.65
N VAL A 13 0.44 -2.34 7.87
CA VAL A 13 0.69 -2.83 9.24
C VAL A 13 1.78 -2.01 9.92
N ALA A 14 2.84 -1.65 9.21
CA ALA A 14 3.90 -0.78 9.72
C ALA A 14 3.40 0.66 10.03
N LEU A 15 2.35 1.12 9.34
CA LEU A 15 1.64 2.36 9.66
C LEU A 15 0.76 2.27 10.92
N GLY A 16 0.64 1.09 11.54
CA GLY A 16 -0.14 0.87 12.76
C GLY A 16 -1.53 0.28 12.53
N TYR A 17 -1.90 -0.10 11.31
CA TYR A 17 -3.16 -0.80 11.07
C TYR A 17 -3.07 -2.27 11.49
N GLY A 18 -4.10 -2.78 12.15
CA GLY A 18 -4.20 -4.22 12.44
C GLY A 18 -4.21 -5.06 11.15
N ALA A 19 -3.65 -6.28 11.19
CA ALA A 19 -3.46 -7.11 9.99
C ALA A 19 -4.76 -7.35 9.18
N SER A 20 -5.89 -7.58 9.87
CA SER A 20 -7.20 -7.73 9.24
C SER A 20 -7.64 -6.42 8.57
N ARG A 21 -7.52 -5.28 9.27
CA ARG A 21 -7.87 -3.96 8.73
C ARG A 21 -7.02 -3.60 7.52
N ALA A 22 -5.72 -3.87 7.57
CA ALA A 22 -4.80 -3.68 6.44
C ALA A 22 -5.22 -4.52 5.23
N GLN A 23 -5.57 -5.79 5.42
CA GLN A 23 -6.05 -6.65 4.35
C GLN A 23 -7.36 -6.14 3.73
N ASP A 24 -8.30 -5.66 4.56
CA ASP A 24 -9.55 -5.07 4.08
C ASP A 24 -9.34 -3.80 3.27
N ILE A 25 -8.41 -2.95 3.69
CA ILE A 25 -8.02 -1.74 2.96
C ILE A 25 -7.48 -2.12 1.57
N ILE A 26 -6.56 -3.09 1.49
CA ILE A 26 -6.04 -3.58 0.19
C ILE A 26 -7.18 -4.12 -0.69
N ARG A 27 -8.10 -4.89 -0.12
CA ARG A 27 -9.25 -5.44 -0.86
C ARG A 27 -10.14 -4.34 -1.42
N ARG A 28 -10.46 -3.34 -0.61
CA ARG A 28 -11.28 -2.18 -1.00
C ARG A 28 -10.58 -1.33 -2.05
N ALA A 29 -9.29 -1.06 -1.90
CA ALA A 29 -8.51 -0.31 -2.87
C ALA A 29 -8.44 -1.03 -4.23
N LYS A 30 -8.26 -2.36 -4.25
CA LYS A 30 -8.33 -3.15 -5.51
C LYS A 30 -9.69 -3.02 -6.18
N LEU A 31 -10.78 -3.15 -5.42
CA LEU A 31 -12.13 -3.02 -5.96
C LEU A 31 -12.37 -1.61 -6.52
N LEU A 32 -11.89 -0.58 -5.83
CA LEU A 32 -11.94 0.80 -6.29
C LEU A 32 -11.20 0.97 -7.62
N MET A 33 -10.00 0.42 -7.75
CA MET A 33 -9.23 0.49 -9.01
C MET A 33 -9.93 -0.25 -10.16
N VAL A 34 -10.56 -1.39 -9.89
CA VAL A 34 -11.39 -2.09 -10.89
C VAL A 34 -12.58 -1.23 -11.30
N ARG A 35 -13.25 -0.56 -10.36
CA ARG A 35 -14.36 0.37 -10.66
C ARG A 35 -13.91 1.58 -11.48
N LYS A 36 -12.66 2.03 -11.31
CA LYS A 36 -12.03 3.07 -12.14
C LYS A 36 -11.63 2.59 -13.55
N GLY A 37 -11.96 1.35 -13.93
CA GLY A 37 -11.70 0.81 -15.25
C GLY A 37 -10.33 0.15 -15.40
N VAL A 38 -9.63 -0.17 -14.30
CA VAL A 38 -8.32 -0.82 -14.34
C VAL A 38 -8.46 -2.31 -13.96
N PRO A 39 -8.65 -3.23 -14.94
CA PRO A 39 -8.91 -4.65 -14.67
C PRO A 39 -7.72 -5.38 -14.06
N TYR A 40 -6.50 -4.83 -14.16
CA TYR A 40 -5.27 -5.37 -13.56
C TYR A 40 -5.44 -5.73 -12.08
N TYR A 41 -6.20 -4.92 -11.33
CA TYR A 41 -6.42 -5.13 -9.88
C TYR A 41 -7.44 -6.22 -9.53
N LYS A 42 -8.06 -6.86 -10.53
CA LYS A 42 -8.97 -8.00 -10.32
C LYS A 42 -8.23 -9.27 -9.86
N SER A 43 -6.93 -9.38 -10.14
CA SER A 43 -6.14 -10.58 -9.84
C SER A 43 -6.03 -10.86 -8.33
N PRO A 44 -6.37 -12.05 -7.83
CA PRO A 44 -6.29 -12.37 -6.40
C PRO A 44 -4.84 -12.41 -5.88
N LYS A 45 -3.87 -12.74 -6.75
CA LYS A 45 -2.43 -12.82 -6.39
C LYS A 45 -1.76 -11.44 -6.24
N LEU A 46 -2.42 -10.37 -6.67
CA LEU A 46 -1.87 -9.02 -6.56
C LEU A 46 -2.09 -8.45 -5.16
N GLY A 47 -1.01 -8.35 -4.37
CA GLY A 47 -1.00 -7.80 -3.01
C GLY A 47 -0.59 -6.32 -2.92
N ARG A 48 -0.53 -5.61 -4.06
CA ARG A 48 -0.12 -4.20 -4.16
C ARG A 48 -1.22 -3.34 -4.78
N VAL A 49 -1.34 -2.12 -4.29
CA VAL A 49 -2.29 -1.09 -4.79
C VAL A 49 -1.60 0.27 -4.82
N PRO A 50 -2.05 1.23 -5.65
CA PRO A 50 -1.53 2.59 -5.61
C PRO A 50 -1.84 3.25 -4.26
N VAL A 51 -0.92 4.09 -3.77
CA VAL A 51 -1.13 4.87 -2.54
C VAL A 51 -2.37 5.75 -2.68
N THR A 52 -2.58 6.35 -3.84
CA THR A 52 -3.75 7.20 -4.13
C THR A 52 -5.08 6.48 -3.90
N ALA A 53 -5.17 5.19 -4.26
CA ALA A 53 -6.36 4.39 -4.01
C ALA A 53 -6.56 4.11 -2.52
N VAL A 54 -5.48 3.98 -1.75
CA VAL A 54 -5.56 3.75 -0.30
C VAL A 54 -5.95 5.04 0.43
N GLU A 55 -5.39 6.17 0.03
CA GLU A 55 -5.76 7.50 0.53
C GLU A 55 -7.26 7.78 0.36
N GLU A 56 -7.81 7.44 -0.80
CA GLU A 56 -9.24 7.61 -1.09
C GLU A 56 -10.12 6.67 -0.24
N ILE A 57 -9.66 5.45 0.06
CA ILE A 57 -10.37 4.54 0.98
C ILE A 57 -10.32 5.03 2.42
N LEU A 58 -9.21 5.65 2.83
CA LEU A 58 -9.02 6.13 4.20
C LEU A 58 -9.56 7.55 4.43
N GLY A 59 -9.78 8.32 3.36
CA GLY A 59 -10.18 9.73 3.44
C GLY A 59 -9.07 10.64 3.97
N LEU A 60 -7.81 10.26 3.81
CA LEU A 60 -6.64 11.00 4.31
C LEU A 60 -5.50 10.98 3.29
N GLN A 61 -4.55 11.90 3.45
CA GLN A 61 -3.34 11.94 2.66
C GLN A 61 -2.18 11.35 3.46
N ILE A 62 -1.42 10.45 2.85
CA ILE A 62 -0.24 9.86 3.49
C ILE A 62 0.95 10.76 3.17
N SER A 63 1.58 11.29 4.21
CA SER A 63 2.69 12.23 4.01
C SER A 63 3.87 11.56 3.31
N THR A 64 4.53 12.31 2.44
CA THR A 64 5.76 11.86 1.76
C THR A 64 6.86 11.47 2.75
N ARG A 65 6.94 12.16 3.89
CA ARG A 65 7.84 11.82 4.99
C ARG A 65 7.56 10.41 5.52
N THR A 66 6.29 10.08 5.77
CA THR A 66 5.91 8.76 6.27
C THR A 66 6.26 7.65 5.27
N LEU A 67 6.01 7.88 3.98
CA LEU A 67 6.40 6.93 2.92
C LEU A 67 7.92 6.74 2.85
N ALA A 68 8.70 7.81 3.01
CA ALA A 68 10.15 7.76 3.02
C ALA A 68 10.71 6.99 4.23
N GLU A 69 10.12 7.14 5.41
CA GLU A 69 10.54 6.39 6.60
C GLU A 69 10.28 4.88 6.45
N LEU A 70 9.12 4.49 5.89
CA LEU A 70 8.82 3.08 5.60
C LEU A 70 9.82 2.45 4.60
N ALA A 71 10.27 3.21 3.61
CA ALA A 71 11.25 2.72 2.65
C ALA A 71 12.63 2.46 3.30
N LYS A 72 12.99 3.24 4.34
CA LYS A 72 14.26 3.10 5.07
C LYS A 72 14.26 1.87 5.99
N THR A 73 13.16 1.61 6.70
CA THR A 73 13.08 0.47 7.64
C THR A 73 13.26 -0.86 6.91
N MET A 74 12.71 -1.00 5.70
CA MET A 74 12.86 -2.22 4.89
C MET A 74 14.28 -2.48 4.38
N HIS A 75 15.10 -1.44 4.15
CA HIS A 75 16.51 -1.60 3.73
C HIS A 75 17.42 -1.98 4.89
N SER A 76 17.10 -1.56 6.12
CA SER A 76 17.88 -1.91 7.31
C SER A 76 17.70 -3.36 7.77
N GLU A 77 16.56 -3.98 7.46
CA GLU A 77 16.31 -5.38 7.80
C GLU A 77 17.06 -6.35 6.87
N ALA A 78 17.22 -6.00 5.58
CA ALA A 78 17.95 -6.81 4.61
C ALA A 78 19.48 -6.84 4.82
N THR A 79 20.03 -5.92 5.62
CA THR A 79 21.48 -5.81 5.89
C THR A 79 21.92 -6.43 7.23
N LYS A 80 20.98 -6.88 8.07
CA LYS A 80 21.30 -7.50 9.37
C LYS A 80 21.44 -9.03 9.35
N GLU A 81 21.28 -9.66 8.19
CA GLU A 81 21.44 -11.12 8.03
C GLU A 81 22.71 -11.47 7.24
N LYS A 82 23.85 -10.95 7.72
CA LYS A 82 25.19 -11.45 7.39
C LYS A 82 26.08 -11.40 8.63
#